data_AF-A0A8E2E5V1-F1
#
_entry.id   AF-A0A8E2E5V1-F1
#
_cell.length_a   1.000
_cell.length_b   1.000
_cell.length_c   1.000
_cell.angle_alpha   90.00
_cell.angle_beta   90.00
_cell.angle_gamma   90.00
#
_symmetry.space_group_name_H-M   'P 1'
#
loop_
_entity.id
_entity.type
_entity.pdbx_description
1 polymer ?
#
loop_
_entity_poly.entity_id
_entity_poly.type
_entity_poly.pdbx_seq_one_letter_code
_entity_poly.pdbx_strand_id
1 'polypeptide(L)' 'TLSPVTLTTSASGGQEKPIISPDRRCGGPKGYICKGSSWRSCCNVYDYCGDSNDYRTIGCRPEFGDCD' A
#
# COMPACT_ATOMS: atom_id res chain seq x y z
N THR A 1 -9.06 35.51 13.13
CA THR A 1 -8.77 34.27 13.88
C THR A 1 -9.41 33.10 13.16
N LEU A 2 -8.63 32.31 12.44
CA LEU A 2 -9.08 31.00 11.96
C LEU A 2 -7.89 30.03 12.04
N SER A 3 -8.05 29.01 12.88
CA SER A 3 -7.06 28.01 13.27
C SER A 3 -6.63 27.14 12.08
N PRO A 4 -5.35 26.73 11.97
CA PRO A 4 -5.02 25.57 11.17
C PRO A 4 -5.56 24.33 11.88
N VAL A 5 -6.44 23.57 11.24
CA VAL A 5 -6.69 22.20 11.64
C VAL A 5 -5.38 21.44 11.50
N THR A 6 -4.83 20.99 12.63
CA THR A 6 -3.73 20.03 12.65
C THR A 6 -4.26 18.74 12.03
N LEU A 7 -4.14 18.62 10.71
CA LEU A 7 -4.28 17.34 10.04
C LEU A 7 -3.17 16.49 10.64
N THR A 8 -3.56 15.57 11.51
CA THR A 8 -2.68 14.57 12.10
C THR A 8 -1.86 13.99 10.96
N THR A 9 -0.57 14.31 10.98
CA THR A 9 0.46 13.67 10.19
C THR A 9 0.28 12.18 10.46
N SER A 10 -0.29 11.45 9.51
CA SER A 10 -0.24 9.99 9.53
C SER A 10 1.19 9.61 9.15
N ALA A 11 2.09 9.78 10.10
CA ALA A 11 3.40 9.18 10.05
C ALA A 11 3.20 7.68 10.24
N SER A 12 3.26 6.93 9.15
CA SER A 12 3.64 5.52 9.17
C SER A 12 4.37 5.20 7.87
N GLY A 13 5.45 5.94 7.63
CA GLY A 13 6.40 5.73 6.55
C GLY A 13 7.82 5.96 7.02
N GLY A 14 8.12 5.59 8.27
CA GLY A 14 9.51 5.42 8.68
C GLY A 14 10.07 4.25 7.87
N GLN A 15 11.11 4.50 7.08
CA GLN A 15 11.80 3.52 6.25
C GLN A 15 12.45 2.43 7.11
N GLU A 16 11.64 1.49 7.61
CA GLU A 16 12.06 0.13 7.88
C GLU A 16 12.02 -0.64 6.54
N LYS A 17 12.87 -1.66 6.40
CA LYS A 17 12.94 -2.47 5.19
C LYS A 17 11.51 -2.96 4.85
N PRO A 18 11.04 -2.80 3.61
CA PRO A 18 9.65 -3.06 3.31
C PRO A 18 9.34 -4.55 3.48
N ILE A 19 8.29 -4.85 4.25
CA ILE A 19 7.94 -6.22 4.62
C ILE A 19 7.14 -6.84 3.47
N ILE A 20 7.72 -7.85 2.82
CA ILE A 20 7.05 -8.55 1.72
C ILE A 20 5.81 -9.26 2.29
N SER A 21 4.67 -9.08 1.62
CA SER A 21 3.43 -9.77 1.96
C SER A 21 3.66 -11.28 2.05
N PRO A 22 3.16 -11.97 3.10
CA PRO A 22 3.17 -13.43 3.20
C PRO A 22 1.80 -14.08 2.90
N ASP A 23 0.73 -13.30 2.77
CA ASP A 23 -0.65 -13.79 2.70
C ASP A 23 -1.52 -13.05 1.65
N ARG A 24 -0.87 -12.43 0.66
CA ARG A 24 -1.51 -11.64 -0.41
C ARG A 24 -2.16 -10.33 0.05
N ARG A 25 -1.88 -9.87 1.27
CA ARG A 25 -2.32 -8.55 1.78
C ARG A 25 -1.21 -7.51 1.71
N CYS A 26 -1.58 -6.25 1.54
CA CYS A 26 -0.67 -5.11 1.56
C CYS A 26 -1.19 -3.99 2.45
N GLY A 27 -0.33 -3.06 2.85
CA GLY A 27 -0.67 -2.00 3.79
C GLY A 27 -0.82 -2.51 5.24
N GLY A 28 -1.82 -1.95 5.93
CA GLY A 28 -2.08 -2.19 7.34
C GLY A 28 -1.00 -1.62 8.27
N PRO A 29 -1.13 -1.84 9.60
CA PRO A 29 -0.20 -1.30 10.59
C PRO A 29 1.22 -1.86 10.48
N LYS A 30 1.40 -2.97 9.75
CA LYS A 30 2.70 -3.57 9.47
C LYS A 30 3.34 -3.07 8.17
N GLY A 31 2.61 -2.33 7.32
CA GLY A 31 3.13 -1.80 6.06
C GLY A 31 3.57 -2.88 5.08
N TYR A 32 2.76 -3.94 4.89
CA TYR A 32 3.08 -5.00 3.94
C TYR A 32 3.12 -4.48 2.50
N ILE A 33 4.07 -4.97 1.71
CA ILE A 33 4.19 -4.62 0.30
C ILE A 33 4.01 -5.83 -0.61
N CYS A 34 3.50 -5.58 -1.80
CA CYS A 34 3.35 -6.62 -2.84
C CYS A 34 4.63 -6.81 -3.66
N LYS A 35 5.45 -5.75 -3.79
CA LYS A 35 6.70 -5.81 -4.56
C LYS A 35 7.64 -6.88 -3.99
N GLY A 36 8.07 -7.80 -4.86
CA GLY A 36 8.91 -8.94 -4.49
C GLY A 36 8.14 -10.16 -3.94
N SER A 37 6.81 -10.09 -3.85
CA SER A 37 5.97 -11.22 -3.49
C SER A 37 5.57 -12.06 -4.71
N SER A 38 5.12 -13.29 -4.49
CA SER A 38 4.62 -14.19 -5.55
C SER A 38 3.31 -13.72 -6.19
N TRP A 39 2.61 -12.76 -5.56
CA TRP A 39 1.31 -12.24 -6.01
C TRP A 39 1.42 -10.95 -6.83
N ARG A 40 2.57 -10.73 -7.47
CA ARG A 40 2.93 -9.50 -8.20
C ARG A 40 3.02 -8.26 -7.30
N SER A 41 3.31 -7.13 -7.94
CA SER A 41 3.70 -5.90 -7.27
C SER A 41 2.55 -4.93 -6.99
N CYS A 42 1.40 -5.03 -7.65
CA CYS A 42 0.30 -4.08 -7.43
C CYS A 42 -0.43 -4.39 -6.12
N CYS A 43 -0.64 -3.35 -5.33
CA CYS A 43 -1.43 -3.37 -4.11
C CYS A 43 -2.72 -2.58 -4.38
N ASN A 44 -3.88 -3.21 -4.37
CA ASN A 44 -5.12 -2.49 -4.65
C ASN A 44 -5.61 -1.67 -3.45
N VAL A 45 -6.65 -0.86 -3.68
CA VAL A 45 -7.33 -0.09 -2.62
C VAL A 45 -8.04 -0.95 -1.56
N TYR A 46 -8.21 -2.25 -1.83
CA TYR A 46 -8.78 -3.22 -0.88
C TYR A 46 -7.71 -3.94 -0.05
N ASP A 47 -6.46 -3.45 -0.05
CA ASP A 47 -5.34 -4.04 0.70
C ASP A 47 -4.96 -5.46 0.22
N TYR A 48 -5.11 -5.76 -1.07
CA TYR A 48 -4.72 -7.03 -1.68
C TYR A 48 -3.69 -6.89 -2.81
N CYS A 49 -2.76 -7.85 -2.84
CA CYS A 49 -1.79 -8.00 -3.91
C CYS A 49 -2.38 -8.72 -5.12
N GLY A 50 -2.15 -8.16 -6.31
CA GLY A 50 -2.51 -8.78 -7.59
C GLY A 50 -2.28 -7.84 -8.76
N ASP A 51 -2.05 -8.37 -9.97
CA ASP A 51 -1.81 -7.60 -11.19
C ASP A 51 -2.86 -7.76 -12.28
N SER A 52 -3.95 -8.51 -12.01
CA SER A 52 -5.02 -8.65 -13.00
C SER A 52 -5.59 -7.27 -13.34
N ASN A 53 -6.09 -7.09 -14.56
CA ASN A 53 -6.66 -5.81 -15.00
C ASN A 53 -7.72 -5.29 -14.02
N ASP A 54 -8.47 -6.18 -13.36
CA ASP A 54 -9.39 -5.79 -12.31
C ASP A 54 -8.71 -5.02 -11.17
N TYR A 55 -7.51 -5.45 -10.72
CA TYR A 55 -6.75 -4.80 -9.65
C TYR A 55 -6.25 -3.41 -10.07
N ARG A 56 -5.88 -3.20 -11.34
CA ARG A 56 -5.50 -1.88 -11.87
C ARG A 56 -6.70 -0.96 -12.07
N THR A 57 -7.85 -1.51 -12.48
CA THR A 57 -9.08 -0.73 -12.72
C THR A 57 -9.76 -0.32 -11.41
N ILE A 58 -9.66 -1.17 -10.38
CA ILE A 58 -10.13 -0.91 -9.00
C ILE A 58 -9.30 0.20 -8.31
N GLY A 59 -8.08 0.42 -8.77
CA GLY A 59 -7.14 1.40 -8.22
C GLY A 59 -6.02 0.73 -7.43
N CYS A 60 -4.80 1.24 -7.63
CA CYS A 60 -3.58 0.77 -7.00
C CYS A 60 -3.04 1.80 -6.00
N ARG A 61 -2.47 1.32 -4.91
CA ARG A 61 -1.81 2.08 -3.84
C ARG A 61 -0.29 2.05 -4.05
N PRO A 62 0.31 3.13 -4.60
CA PRO A 62 1.73 3.16 -4.92
C PRO A 62 2.64 3.17 -3.68
N GLU A 63 2.11 3.47 -2.50
CA GLU A 63 2.87 3.35 -1.23
C GLU A 63 3.20 1.90 -0.87
N PHE A 64 2.38 0.94 -1.31
CA PHE A 64 2.50 -0.47 -0.92
C PHE A 64 2.71 -1.42 -2.11
N GLY A 65 2.85 -0.86 -3.31
CA GLY A 65 2.94 -1.62 -4.54
C GLY A 65 3.40 -0.81 -5.74
N ASP A 66 3.47 -1.47 -6.88
CA ASP A 66 3.82 -0.92 -8.18
C ASP A 66 2.55 -0.85 -9.04
N CYS A 67 2.22 0.33 -9.53
CA CYS A 67 0.95 0.62 -10.19
C CYS A 67 1.06 0.78 -11.72
N ASP A 68 2.15 0.31 -12.30
CA ASP A 68 2.38 0.26 -13.76
C ASP A 68 1.51 -0.82 -14.42
#